data_AF-A0A952EVY7-F1
#
_entry.id   AF-A0A952EVY7-F1
#
_cell.length_a   1.000
_cell.length_b   1.000
_cell.length_c   1.000
_cell.angle_alpha   90.00
_cell.angle_beta   90.00
_cell.angle_gamma   90.00
#
_symmetry.space_group_name_H-M   'P 1'
#
loop_
_entity.id
_entity.type
_entity.pdbx_description
1 polymer ?
#
loop_
_entity_poly.entity_id
_entity_poly.type
_entity_poly.pdbx_seq_one_letter_code
_entity_poly.pdbx_strand_id
1 'polypeptide(L)'
;MRLEILDRGHRLRTKALLALIRLVSRQPVVDAVKLAFYRPDFYGGSDLTHEAMRGPSAWSVGDRELMAAFVSKVNETQFCIVAHSATSGLWYGDDAKVVATLADLETAPIDEPLRA
;
A
#
# COMPACT_ATOMS: atom_id res chain seq x y z
N MET A 1 -16.86 5.27 5.19
CA MET A 1 -17.11 6.72 5.38
C MET A 1 -15.83 7.48 5.08
N ARG A 2 -15.84 8.44 4.15
CA ARG A 2 -14.67 9.27 3.87
C ARG A 2 -14.61 10.42 4.88
N LEU A 3 -13.43 10.70 5.42
CA LEU A 3 -13.23 11.74 6.43
C LEU A 3 -13.05 13.10 5.77
N GLU A 4 -14.08 13.96 5.79
CA GLU A 4 -14.04 15.30 5.19
C GLU A 4 -12.91 16.19 5.74
N ILE A 5 -12.50 15.94 6.99
CA ILE A 5 -11.39 16.65 7.64
C ILE A 5 -10.06 16.44 6.91
N LEU A 6 -9.91 15.35 6.15
CA LEU A 6 -8.72 15.10 5.32
C LEU A 6 -8.71 15.95 4.03
N ASP A 7 -9.82 16.56 3.64
CA ASP A 7 -9.85 17.43 2.46
C ASP A 7 -9.59 18.91 2.84
N ARG A 8 -9.79 19.30 4.11
CA ARG A 8 -9.70 20.72 4.55
C ARG A 8 -8.81 20.97 5.77
N GLY A 9 -8.54 19.97 6.59
CA GLY A 9 -7.90 20.11 7.90
C GLY A 9 -6.37 20.22 7.89
N HIS A 10 -5.73 20.16 6.72
CA HIS A 10 -4.27 20.23 6.60
C HIS A 10 -3.69 21.63 6.84
N ARG A 11 -2.45 21.68 7.34
CA ARG A 11 -1.62 22.90 7.37
C ARG A 11 -1.40 23.41 5.94
N LEU A 12 -1.21 24.73 5.77
CA LEU A 12 -1.06 25.36 4.44
C LEU A 12 0.06 24.73 3.60
N ARG A 13 1.22 24.45 4.21
CA ARG A 13 2.35 23.77 3.54
C ARG A 13 1.97 22.39 3.00
N THR A 14 1.21 21.62 3.77
CA THR A 14 0.76 20.27 3.39
C THR A 14 -0.28 20.35 2.28
N LYS A 15 -1.19 21.34 2.31
CA LYS A 15 -2.14 21.58 1.20
C LYS A 15 -1.41 21.88 -0.11
N ALA A 16 -0.39 22.74 -0.07
CA ALA A 16 0.43 23.05 -1.24
C ALA A 16 1.13 21.80 -1.79
N LEU A 17 1.71 20.97 -0.92
CA LEU A 17 2.32 19.70 -1.31
C LEU A 17 1.31 18.73 -1.95
N LEU A 18 0.14 18.54 -1.34
CA LEU A 18 -0.91 17.66 -1.87
C LEU A 18 -1.44 18.16 -3.23
N ALA A 19 -1.55 19.48 -3.40
CA ALA A 19 -1.93 20.09 -4.68
C ALA A 19 -0.86 19.85 -5.76
N LEU A 20 0.43 19.97 -5.40
CA LEU A 20 1.53 19.66 -6.31
C LEU A 20 1.55 18.19 -6.72
N ILE A 21 1.39 17.26 -5.78
CA ILE A 21 1.32 15.82 -6.08
C ILE A 21 0.19 15.55 -7.06
N ARG A 22 -1.01 16.10 -6.82
CA ARG A 22 -2.16 15.94 -7.72
C ARG A 22 -1.90 16.51 -9.11
N LEU A 23 -1.21 17.65 -9.21
CA LEU A 23 -0.87 18.27 -10.49
C LEU A 23 0.10 17.38 -11.30
N VAL A 24 1.13 16.84 -10.64
CA VAL A 24 2.17 16.02 -11.29
C VAL A 24 1.66 14.62 -11.61
N SER A 25 1.00 13.95 -10.67
CA SER A 25 0.53 12.56 -10.85
C SER A 25 -0.75 12.48 -11.68
N ARG A 26 -1.49 13.59 -11.80
CA ARG A 26 -2.87 13.64 -12.36
C ARG A 26 -3.85 12.72 -11.64
N GLN A 27 -3.53 12.32 -10.41
CA GLN A 27 -4.33 11.44 -9.58
C GLN A 27 -4.64 12.10 -8.23
N PRO A 28 -5.80 11.82 -7.62
CA PRO A 28 -6.04 12.22 -6.25
C PRO A 28 -5.01 11.56 -5.32
N VAL A 29 -4.57 12.30 -4.31
CA VAL A 29 -3.74 11.70 -3.25
C VAL A 29 -4.59 10.72 -2.47
N VAL A 30 -4.08 9.51 -2.27
CA VAL A 30 -4.76 8.45 -1.52
C VAL A 30 -5.03 8.89 -0.08
N ASP A 31 -6.19 8.50 0.46
CA ASP A 31 -6.64 8.98 1.77
C ASP A 31 -5.74 8.50 2.93
N ALA A 32 -5.02 7.37 2.77
CA ALA A 32 -3.99 6.93 3.72
C ALA A 32 -2.82 7.92 3.84
N VAL A 33 -2.35 8.49 2.72
CA VAL A 33 -1.29 9.52 2.71
C VAL A 33 -1.80 10.82 3.32
N LYS A 34 -3.05 11.20 3.01
CA LYS A 34 -3.67 12.37 3.67
C LYS A 34 -3.75 12.14 5.17
N LEU A 35 -4.19 10.98 5.65
CA LEU A 35 -4.28 10.68 7.07
C LEU A 35 -2.92 10.81 7.77
N ALA A 36 -1.86 10.22 7.19
CA ALA A 36 -0.49 10.34 7.70
C ALA A 36 -0.02 11.80 7.79
N PHE A 37 -0.36 12.64 6.80
CA PHE A 37 0.01 14.05 6.81
C PHE A 37 -0.92 14.96 7.65
N TYR A 38 -2.08 14.46 8.08
CA TYR A 38 -3.02 15.23 8.88
C TYR A 38 -2.54 15.39 10.34
N ARG A 39 -2.07 14.30 10.95
CA ARG A 39 -1.42 14.30 12.28
C ARG A 39 -0.18 13.41 12.24
N PRO A 40 0.95 13.91 11.70
CA PRO A 40 2.15 13.09 11.50
C PRO A 40 2.72 12.50 12.80
N ASP A 41 2.55 13.19 13.92
CA ASP A 41 3.02 12.68 15.23
C ASP A 41 2.22 11.46 15.73
N PHE A 42 1.03 11.20 15.16
CA PHE A 42 0.15 10.10 15.56
C PHE A 42 -0.04 9.06 14.45
N TYR A 43 -0.28 9.51 13.21
CA TYR A 43 -0.49 8.67 12.03
C TYR A 43 0.76 8.55 11.14
N GLY A 44 1.90 9.05 11.59
CA GLY A 44 3.18 8.88 10.91
C GLY A 44 3.66 7.43 10.92
N GLY A 45 4.89 7.21 10.48
CA GLY A 45 5.47 5.87 10.28
C GLY A 45 5.96 5.63 8.86
N SER A 46 6.22 6.70 8.10
CA SER A 46 6.83 6.61 6.76
C SER A 46 8.13 5.84 6.80
N ASP A 47 8.96 6.05 7.83
CA ASP A 47 10.29 5.46 7.89
C ASP A 47 10.20 3.95 8.17
N LEU A 48 9.30 3.55 9.07
CA LEU A 48 9.02 2.15 9.34
C LEU A 48 8.42 1.44 8.13
N THR A 49 7.42 2.04 7.49
CA THR A 49 6.77 1.44 6.30
C THR A 49 7.72 1.41 5.11
N HIS A 50 8.56 2.43 4.93
CA HIS A 50 9.60 2.44 3.91
C HIS A 50 10.65 1.37 4.17
N GLU A 51 11.15 1.24 5.40
CA GLU A 51 12.12 0.20 5.75
C GLU A 51 11.52 -1.19 5.50
N ALA A 52 10.31 -1.44 5.98
CA ALA A 52 9.63 -2.72 5.79
C ALA A 52 9.40 -3.04 4.30
N MET A 53 8.88 -2.10 3.52
CA MET A 53 8.42 -2.37 2.15
C MET A 53 9.49 -2.13 1.08
N ARG A 54 10.50 -1.30 1.34
CA ARG A 54 11.50 -0.85 0.37
C ARG A 54 12.95 -0.93 0.84
N GLY A 55 13.19 -1.14 2.14
CA GLY A 55 14.53 -1.37 2.68
C GLY A 55 15.17 -2.67 2.18
N PRO A 56 16.48 -2.87 2.44
CA PRO A 56 17.20 -4.10 2.11
C PRO A 56 16.53 -5.33 2.72
N SER A 57 16.32 -6.36 1.92
CA SER A 57 15.67 -7.60 2.36
C SER A 57 16.04 -8.75 1.44
N ALA A 58 15.95 -9.99 1.95
CA ALA A 58 15.98 -11.19 1.12
C ALA A 58 14.71 -11.33 0.26
N TRP A 59 13.62 -10.69 0.68
CA TRP A 59 12.35 -10.66 -0.04
C TRP A 59 12.31 -9.50 -1.02
N SER A 60 11.80 -9.76 -2.23
CA SER A 60 11.59 -8.70 -3.20
C SER A 60 10.50 -7.71 -2.73
N VAL A 61 10.38 -6.58 -3.41
CA VAL A 61 9.24 -5.68 -3.16
C VAL A 61 7.92 -6.38 -3.53
N GLY A 62 7.89 -7.12 -4.63
CA GLY A 62 6.71 -7.89 -5.04
C GLY A 62 6.25 -8.90 -4.00
N ASP A 63 7.19 -9.64 -3.40
CA ASP A 63 6.89 -10.62 -2.35
C ASP A 63 6.33 -9.94 -1.10
N ARG A 64 6.94 -8.84 -0.66
CA ARG A 64 6.48 -8.08 0.52
C ARG A 64 5.08 -7.51 0.32
N GLU A 65 4.81 -6.97 -0.87
CA GLU A 65 3.48 -6.46 -1.23
C GLU A 65 2.48 -7.63 -1.36
N LEU A 66 2.88 -8.81 -1.82
CA LEU A 66 2.02 -10.00 -1.87
C LEU A 66 1.63 -10.49 -0.47
N MET A 67 2.61 -10.58 0.44
CA MET A 67 2.38 -10.88 1.86
C MET A 67 1.43 -9.85 2.49
N ALA A 68 1.66 -8.56 2.24
CA ALA A 68 0.80 -7.48 2.74
C ALA A 68 -0.63 -7.58 2.19
N ALA A 69 -0.79 -7.92 0.90
CA ALA A 69 -2.10 -8.16 0.28
C ALA A 69 -2.81 -9.36 0.91
N PHE A 70 -2.10 -10.47 1.16
CA PHE A 70 -2.66 -11.67 1.78
C PHE A 70 -3.12 -11.40 3.21
N VAL A 71 -2.26 -10.80 4.06
CA VAL A 71 -2.63 -10.41 5.43
C VAL A 71 -3.80 -9.43 5.42
N SER A 72 -3.83 -8.49 4.47
CA SER A 72 -4.96 -7.57 4.31
C SER A 72 -6.25 -8.28 3.92
N LYS A 73 -6.18 -9.36 3.12
CA LYS A 73 -7.34 -10.19 2.78
C LYS A 73 -7.87 -10.91 4.02
N VAL A 74 -6.98 -11.52 4.80
CA VAL A 74 -7.33 -12.19 6.07
C VAL A 74 -7.98 -11.20 7.05
N ASN A 75 -7.50 -9.96 7.09
CA ASN A 75 -8.04 -8.89 7.93
C ASN A 75 -9.19 -8.08 7.28
N GLU A 76 -9.72 -8.53 6.14
CA GLU A 76 -10.82 -7.88 5.41
C GLU A 76 -10.59 -6.38 5.10
N THR A 77 -9.34 -5.97 4.96
CA THR A 77 -8.96 -4.56 4.84
C THR A 77 -8.93 -4.10 3.38
N GLN A 78 -10.12 -3.84 2.82
CA GLN A 78 -10.33 -3.62 1.37
C GLN A 78 -9.35 -2.64 0.70
N PHE A 79 -9.06 -1.50 1.32
CA PHE A 79 -8.09 -0.55 0.75
C PHE A 79 -6.70 -1.18 0.59
N CYS A 80 -6.23 -1.88 1.63
CA CYS A 80 -4.92 -2.51 1.64
C CYS A 80 -4.89 -3.71 0.67
N ILE A 81 -5.96 -4.49 0.57
CA ILE A 81 -6.08 -5.58 -0.42
C ILE A 81 -5.83 -5.01 -1.82
N VAL A 82 -6.54 -3.97 -2.22
CA VAL A 82 -6.41 -3.40 -3.57
C VAL A 82 -5.03 -2.75 -3.77
N ALA A 83 -4.56 -1.95 -2.82
CA ALA A 83 -3.30 -1.21 -2.97
C ALA A 83 -2.08 -2.13 -3.06
N HIS A 84 -2.00 -3.13 -2.17
CA HIS A 84 -0.89 -4.07 -2.15
C HIS A 84 -0.97 -5.07 -3.31
N SER A 85 -2.17 -5.53 -3.69
CA SER A 85 -2.33 -6.41 -4.86
C SER A 85 -1.87 -5.74 -6.14
N ALA A 86 -2.29 -4.49 -6.37
CA ALA A 86 -1.87 -3.72 -7.54
C ALA A 86 -0.36 -3.48 -7.57
N THR A 87 0.24 -3.18 -6.41
CA THR A 87 1.70 -2.94 -6.33
C THR A 87 2.49 -4.23 -6.55
N SER A 88 2.02 -5.34 -6.00
CA SER A 88 2.63 -6.67 -6.20
C SER A 88 2.50 -7.13 -7.66
N GLY A 89 1.31 -7.00 -8.25
CA GLY A 89 1.04 -7.37 -9.64
C GLY A 89 1.87 -6.58 -10.64
N LEU A 90 2.00 -5.27 -10.42
CA LEU A 90 2.90 -4.41 -11.20
C LEU A 90 4.36 -4.80 -11.07
N TRP A 91 4.80 -5.26 -9.89
CA TRP A 91 6.19 -5.70 -9.68
C TRP A 91 6.48 -7.01 -10.41
N TYR A 92 5.58 -8.01 -10.30
CA TYR A 92 5.74 -9.27 -11.01
C TYR A 92 5.46 -9.17 -12.51
N GLY A 93 4.67 -8.18 -12.94
CA GLY A 93 4.07 -8.16 -14.28
C GLY A 93 3.01 -9.25 -14.46
N ASP A 94 2.41 -9.73 -13.36
CA ASP A 94 1.49 -10.87 -13.33
C ASP A 94 0.42 -10.71 -12.24
N ASP A 95 -0.69 -10.09 -12.62
CA ASP A 95 -1.86 -9.94 -11.73
C ASP A 95 -2.53 -11.29 -11.43
N ALA A 96 -2.43 -12.27 -12.34
CA ALA A 96 -3.05 -13.58 -12.17
C ALA A 96 -2.38 -14.37 -11.04
N LYS A 97 -1.04 -14.26 -10.92
CA LYS A 97 -0.29 -14.79 -9.76
C LYS A 97 -0.81 -14.23 -8.45
N VAL A 98 -1.03 -12.92 -8.37
CA VAL A 98 -1.53 -12.27 -7.15
C VAL A 98 -2.95 -12.75 -6.83
N VAL A 99 -3.84 -12.75 -7.83
CA VAL A 99 -5.22 -13.23 -7.67
C VAL A 99 -5.27 -14.68 -7.20
N ALA A 100 -4.47 -15.57 -7.82
CA ALA A 100 -4.39 -16.97 -7.44
C ALA A 100 -3.87 -17.13 -6.00
N THR A 101 -2.81 -16.40 -5.65
CA THR A 101 -2.23 -16.44 -4.29
C THR A 101 -3.23 -15.98 -3.23
N LEU A 102 -3.98 -14.92 -3.53
CA LEU A 102 -5.01 -14.47 -2.61
C LEU A 102 -6.16 -15.47 -2.52
N ALA A 103 -6.53 -16.15 -3.62
CA ALA A 103 -7.63 -17.11 -3.64
C ALA A 103 -7.35 -18.35 -2.80
N ASP A 104 -6.18 -18.97 -3.00
CA ASP A 104 -5.77 -20.20 -2.33
C ASP A 104 -4.24 -20.26 -2.27
N LEU A 105 -3.67 -20.15 -1.07
CA LEU A 105 -2.23 -20.13 -0.84
C LEU A 105 -1.56 -21.49 -1.15
N GLU A 106 -2.28 -22.60 -0.95
CA GLU A 106 -1.75 -23.95 -1.11
C GLU A 106 -1.47 -24.28 -2.59
N THR A 107 -2.35 -23.80 -3.48
CA THR A 107 -2.27 -24.06 -4.92
C THR A 107 -1.67 -22.90 -5.72
N ALA A 108 -1.26 -21.82 -5.04
CA ALA A 108 -0.75 -20.61 -5.65
C ALA A 108 0.58 -20.80 -6.43
N PRO A 109 0.80 -20.04 -7.52
CA PRO A 109 2.05 -20.05 -8.30
C PRO A 109 3.15 -19.22 -7.62
N ILE A 110 3.47 -19.55 -6.38
CA ILE A 110 4.59 -19.03 -5.58
C ILE A 110 5.52 -20.20 -5.21
N ASP A 111 6.76 -19.94 -4.84
CA ASP A 111 7.71 -21.01 -4.46
C ASP A 111 8.06 -20.94 -2.98
N GLU A 112 8.72 -21.96 -2.46
CA GLU A 112 9.37 -21.85 -1.14
C GLU A 112 10.56 -20.86 -1.20
N PRO A 113 10.78 -20.05 -0.16
CA PRO A 113 10.11 -20.06 1.14
C PRO A 113 8.90 -19.11 1.24
N LEU A 114 8.41 -18.55 0.13
CA LEU A 114 7.33 -17.53 0.15
C LEU A 114 5.97 -18.11 0.57
N ARG A 115 5.73 -19.40 0.31
CA ARG A 115 4.46 -20.07 0.62
C ARG A 115 4.32 -20.44 2.10
N ALA A 116 5.40 -20.93 2.71
CA ALA A 116 5.42 -21.43 4.10
C ALA A 116 4.83 -20.44 5.11
#